data_AF-A0A1M5BSQ2-F1
#
_entry.id   AF-A0A1M5BSQ2-F1
#
_cell.length_a   1.000
_cell.length_b   1.000
_cell.length_c   1.000
_cell.angle_alpha   90.00
_cell.angle_beta   90.00
_cell.angle_gamma   90.00
#
_symmetry.space_group_name_H-M   'P 1'
#
loop_
_entity.id
_entity.type
_entity.pdbx_description
1 polymer ?
#
loop_
_entity_poly.entity_id
_entity_poly.type
_entity_poly.pdbx_seq_one_letter_code
_entity_poly.pdbx_strand_id
1 'polypeptide(L)'
;MSYNYYLSATAYIKNRWVMVGVGTPEMEQASDLSDMGLSEITNTLAELNAVIEGQLDYLDWGTDLFYVSSEATVSNYGRYDKAERPQVPTIGLRNFLIELKKFKEQCLTKDYYKVIIGQAFTAIKANPLQYKRWTTSDLYYLITLNNITITLVLEPDDFDLSVGQYITQLARSF
;
A
#
# COMPACT_ATOMS: atom_id res chain seq x y z
N MET A 1 -8.94 -7.27 14.06
CA MET A 1 -8.71 -6.97 12.63
C MET A 1 -7.30 -7.40 12.32
N SER A 2 -7.11 -8.24 11.32
CA SER A 2 -5.79 -8.75 10.94
C SER A 2 -5.30 -8.00 9.71
N TYR A 3 -4.11 -7.40 9.80
CA TYR A 3 -3.53 -6.60 8.72
C TYR A 3 -2.48 -7.39 7.94
N ASN A 4 -2.53 -7.27 6.63
CA ASN A 4 -1.54 -7.78 5.69
C ASN A 4 -0.73 -6.60 5.17
N TYR A 5 0.57 -6.58 5.47
CA TYR A 5 1.46 -5.51 5.02
C TYR A 5 2.03 -5.86 3.65
N TYR A 6 2.09 -4.89 2.75
CA TYR A 6 2.68 -5.10 1.45
C TYR A 6 3.51 -3.93 0.96
N LEU A 7 4.49 -4.27 0.13
CA LEU A 7 5.37 -3.33 -0.52
C LEU A 7 5.52 -3.76 -1.99
N SER A 8 5.27 -2.86 -2.93
CA SER A 8 5.46 -3.14 -4.36
C SER A 8 6.47 -2.16 -4.94
N ALA A 9 7.51 -2.66 -5.62
CA ALA A 9 8.43 -1.83 -6.38
C ALA A 9 8.18 -2.05 -7.89
N THR A 10 7.66 -1.04 -8.57
CA THR A 10 7.36 -1.07 -10.01
C THR A 10 8.39 -0.27 -10.81
N ALA A 11 8.73 -0.74 -12.01
CA ALA A 11 9.62 -0.05 -12.92
C ALA A 11 8.83 0.81 -13.91
N TYR A 12 9.17 2.10 -14.00
CA TYR A 12 8.90 2.89 -15.20
C TYR A 12 10.26 3.35 -15.76
N ILE A 13 10.92 2.41 -16.42
CA ILE A 13 12.07 2.57 -17.32
C ILE A 13 13.44 2.87 -16.67
N LYS A 14 13.57 3.72 -15.64
CA LYS A 14 14.82 3.87 -14.81
C LYS A 14 14.60 4.42 -13.41
N ASN A 15 13.40 4.93 -13.13
CA ASN A 15 12.96 5.32 -11.79
C ASN A 15 11.96 4.27 -11.32
N ARG A 16 12.32 3.57 -10.25
CA ARG A 16 11.45 2.56 -9.66
C ARG A 16 10.61 3.19 -8.57
N TRP A 17 9.29 3.12 -8.70
CA TRP A 17 8.38 3.62 -7.68
C TRP A 17 8.10 2.52 -6.69
N VAL A 18 8.21 2.86 -5.41
CA VAL A 18 7.82 1.96 -4.32
C VAL A 18 6.43 2.38 -3.85
N MET A 19 5.49 1.45 -3.78
CA MET A 19 4.20 1.60 -3.15
C MET A 19 4.21 0.83 -1.83
N VAL A 20 3.76 1.47 -0.76
CA VAL A 20 3.65 0.88 0.58
C VAL A 20 2.18 0.84 0.95
N GLY A 21 1.68 -0.34 1.33
CA GLY A 21 0.29 -0.51 1.63
C GLY A 21 0.00 -1.52 2.73
N VAL A 22 -1.24 -1.48 3.18
CA VAL A 22 -1.83 -2.40 4.15
C VAL A 22 -3.13 -2.89 3.55
N GLY A 23 -3.43 -4.17 3.72
CA GLY A 23 -4.69 -4.79 3.32
C GLY A 23 -5.31 -5.51 4.50
N THR A 24 -6.60 -5.78 4.43
CA THR A 24 -7.34 -6.51 5.47
C THR A 24 -8.45 -7.30 4.78
N PRO A 25 -8.66 -8.59 5.08
CA PRO A 25 -9.70 -9.40 4.44
C PRO A 25 -11.11 -8.81 4.57
N GLU A 26 -11.34 -8.02 5.61
CA GLU A 26 -12.60 -7.37 5.93
C GLU A 26 -12.85 -6.09 5.11
N MET A 27 -11.84 -5.58 4.39
CA MET A 27 -11.93 -4.38 3.54
C MET A 27 -11.06 -4.59 2.30
N GLU A 28 -11.54 -5.42 1.37
CA GLU A 28 -10.82 -5.76 0.13
C GLU A 28 -10.47 -4.51 -0.70
N GLN A 29 -11.26 -3.44 -0.57
CA GLN A 29 -11.13 -2.15 -1.26
C GLN A 29 -10.10 -1.22 -0.60
N ALA A 30 -9.65 -1.54 0.61
CA ALA A 30 -8.69 -0.72 1.33
C ALA A 30 -7.30 -0.74 0.68
N SER A 31 -7.07 -1.64 -0.30
CA SER A 31 -5.85 -1.61 -1.11
C SER A 31 -5.68 -0.30 -1.87
N ASP A 32 -6.79 0.29 -2.32
CA ASP A 32 -6.81 1.51 -3.14
C ASP A 32 -6.40 2.75 -2.31
N LEU A 33 -6.57 2.68 -0.99
CA LEU A 33 -6.09 3.70 -0.05
C LEU A 33 -4.57 3.72 0.11
N SER A 34 -3.87 2.69 -0.36
CA SER A 34 -2.41 2.61 -0.21
C SER A 34 -1.65 3.64 -1.05
N ASP A 35 -2.31 4.25 -2.03
CA ASP A 35 -1.73 5.35 -2.81
C ASP A 35 -1.71 6.68 -2.04
N MET A 36 -2.51 6.81 -0.96
CA MET A 36 -2.60 8.05 -0.20
C MET A 36 -1.25 8.47 0.40
N GLY A 37 -0.93 9.76 0.27
CA GLY A 37 0.27 10.34 0.87
C GLY A 37 0.19 10.42 2.40
N LEU A 38 1.31 10.47 3.13
CA LEU A 38 1.27 10.65 4.60
C LEU A 38 0.52 11.92 5.06
N SER A 39 0.65 13.01 4.33
CA SER A 39 -0.08 14.26 4.61
C SER A 39 -1.58 14.10 4.35
N GLU A 40 -1.93 13.42 3.25
CA GLU A 40 -3.31 13.12 2.89
C GLU A 40 -3.97 12.23 3.94
N ILE A 41 -3.33 11.13 4.33
CA ILE A 41 -3.81 10.25 5.41
C ILE A 41 -4.00 11.04 6.71
N THR A 42 -3.10 11.98 7.03
CA THR A 42 -3.21 12.80 8.24
C THR A 42 -4.42 13.74 8.20
N ASN A 43 -4.65 14.40 7.06
CA ASN A 43 -5.80 15.29 6.88
C ASN A 43 -7.11 14.51 6.94
N THR A 44 -7.19 13.41 6.19
CA THR A 44 -8.35 12.52 6.18
C THR A 44 -8.66 11.95 7.57
N LEU A 45 -7.62 11.58 8.35
CA LEU A 45 -7.84 11.12 9.73
C LEU A 45 -8.42 12.23 10.62
N ALA A 46 -8.00 13.48 10.43
CA ALA A 46 -8.55 14.61 11.19
C ALA A 46 -10.02 14.83 10.84
N GLU A 47 -10.37 14.84 9.55
CA GLU A 47 -11.74 15.01 9.07
C GLU A 47 -12.63 13.83 9.51
N LEU A 48 -12.13 12.60 9.41
CA LEU A 48 -12.87 11.40 9.80
C LEU A 48 -13.17 11.40 11.30
N ASN A 49 -12.22 11.85 12.14
CA ASN A 49 -12.47 11.99 13.57
C ASN A 49 -13.51 13.09 13.85
N ALA A 50 -13.47 14.22 13.14
CA ALA A 50 -14.48 15.26 13.27
C ALA A 50 -15.89 14.76 12.91
N VAL A 51 -16.02 13.92 11.87
CA VAL A 51 -17.31 13.26 11.53
C VAL A 51 -17.77 12.33 12.64
N ILE A 52 -16.87 11.46 13.15
CA ILE A 52 -17.19 10.51 14.23
C ILE A 52 -17.63 11.23 15.52
N GLU A 53 -17.06 12.39 15.81
CA GLU A 53 -17.40 13.21 16.97
C GLU A 53 -18.64 14.09 16.75
N GLY A 54 -19.26 14.05 15.57
CA GLY A 54 -20.43 14.86 15.22
C GLY A 54 -20.12 16.35 15.00
N GLN A 55 -18.85 16.70 14.79
CA GLN A 55 -18.40 18.06 14.49
C GLN A 55 -18.47 18.38 12.99
N LEU A 56 -18.59 17.35 12.15
CA LEU A 56 -18.66 17.46 10.70
C LEU A 56 -19.74 16.50 10.19
N ASP A 57 -20.60 16.98 9.28
CA ASP A 57 -21.79 16.22 8.87
C ASP A 57 -21.47 15.08 7.89
N TYR A 58 -20.44 15.26 7.06
CA TYR A 58 -20.02 14.29 6.06
C TYR A 58 -18.55 14.45 5.66
N LEU A 59 -17.99 13.41 5.05
CA LEU A 59 -16.65 13.42 4.48
C LEU A 59 -16.59 12.55 3.22
N ASP A 60 -15.96 13.05 2.16
CA ASP A 60 -15.69 12.36 0.91
C ASP A 60 -14.22 12.45 0.46
N TRP A 61 -13.60 11.31 0.13
CA TRP A 61 -12.17 11.29 -0.24
C TRP A 61 -11.75 10.02 -0.99
N GLY A 62 -10.50 10.02 -1.48
CA GLY A 62 -9.90 8.88 -2.18
C GLY A 62 -10.11 8.90 -3.69
N THR A 63 -9.29 8.13 -4.40
CA THR A 63 -9.40 7.91 -5.85
C THR A 63 -10.65 7.13 -6.23
N ASP A 64 -11.04 6.18 -5.38
CA ASP A 64 -12.37 5.63 -5.33
C ASP A 64 -13.09 6.26 -4.13
N LEU A 65 -14.17 6.98 -4.41
CA LEU A 65 -14.84 7.89 -3.47
C LEU A 65 -15.37 7.12 -2.26
N PHE A 66 -14.72 7.27 -1.11
CA PHE A 66 -15.26 6.90 0.19
C PHE A 66 -16.20 8.00 0.66
N TYR A 67 -17.32 7.62 1.26
CA TYR A 67 -18.33 8.53 1.81
C TYR A 67 -18.68 8.13 3.23
N VAL A 68 -18.62 9.10 4.15
CA VAL A 68 -18.99 8.95 5.56
C VAL A 68 -19.92 10.08 5.96
N SER A 69 -20.98 9.78 6.71
CA SER A 69 -21.86 10.77 7.33
C SER A 69 -21.85 10.60 8.86
N SER A 70 -22.13 11.67 9.61
CA SER A 70 -22.25 11.64 11.07
C SER A 70 -23.32 10.68 11.58
N GLU A 71 -24.40 10.47 10.82
CA GLU A 71 -25.43 9.46 11.11
C GLU A 71 -25.07 8.05 10.59
N ALA A 72 -23.93 7.89 9.92
CA ALA A 72 -23.54 6.63 9.31
C ALA A 72 -22.58 5.83 10.21
N THR A 73 -23.15 4.83 10.90
CA THR A 73 -22.39 3.79 11.61
C THR A 73 -21.49 2.96 10.68
N VAL A 74 -21.73 3.05 9.37
CA VAL A 74 -20.97 2.37 8.33
C VAL A 74 -20.69 3.33 7.18
N SER A 75 -19.44 3.34 6.71
CA SER A 75 -18.98 4.13 5.57
C SER A 75 -19.38 3.45 4.26
N ASN A 76 -19.80 4.24 3.27
CA ASN A 76 -20.07 3.77 1.93
C ASN A 76 -18.85 4.02 1.03
N TYR A 77 -18.79 3.29 -0.07
CA TYR A 77 -17.72 3.42 -1.05
C TYR A 77 -18.29 3.27 -2.46
N GLY A 78 -17.90 4.20 -3.34
CA GLY A 78 -18.16 4.16 -4.77
C GLY A 78 -16.85 3.98 -5.53
N ARG A 79 -16.76 2.94 -6.35
CA ARG A 79 -15.67 2.82 -7.33
C ARG A 79 -15.79 3.88 -8.42
N TYR A 80 -14.78 4.00 -9.26
CA TYR A 80 -14.82 4.75 -10.53
C TYR A 80 -16.10 4.51 -11.39
N ASP A 81 -16.79 3.37 -11.21
CA ASP A 81 -18.04 3.02 -11.89
C ASP A 81 -19.32 3.58 -11.23
N LYS A 82 -19.19 4.30 -10.11
CA LYS A 82 -20.28 4.83 -9.27
C LYS A 82 -21.24 3.77 -8.72
N ALA A 83 -20.87 2.50 -8.75
CA ALA A 83 -21.65 1.45 -8.11
C ALA A 83 -21.37 1.47 -6.60
N GLU A 84 -22.41 1.63 -5.79
CA GLU A 84 -22.32 1.46 -4.34
C GLU A 84 -22.00 0.00 -4.01
N ARG A 85 -20.96 -0.20 -3.19
CA ARG A 85 -20.45 -1.51 -2.79
C ARG A 85 -20.37 -1.61 -1.26
N PRO A 86 -20.04 -2.79 -0.70
CA PRO A 86 -20.29 -3.12 0.71
C PRO A 86 -19.81 -2.05 1.68
N GLN A 87 -20.73 -1.73 2.57
CA GLN A 87 -20.58 -0.87 3.73
C GLN A 87 -19.39 -1.35 4.62
N VAL A 88 -18.41 -0.46 4.86
CA VAL A 88 -17.26 -0.71 5.75
C VAL A 88 -17.38 0.07 7.06
N PRO A 89 -17.18 -0.53 8.25
CA PRO A 89 -17.37 0.19 9.52
C PRO A 89 -16.49 1.44 9.60
N THR A 90 -17.08 2.59 9.93
CA THR A 90 -16.36 3.88 10.00
C THR A 90 -15.17 3.82 10.96
N ILE A 91 -15.33 3.14 12.10
CA ILE A 91 -14.25 2.87 13.06
C ILE A 91 -13.18 1.95 12.48
N GLY A 92 -13.58 0.96 11.67
CA GLY A 92 -12.66 0.08 10.95
C GLY A 92 -11.79 0.87 9.98
N LEU A 93 -12.39 1.72 9.16
CA LEU A 93 -11.70 2.58 8.20
C LEU A 93 -10.69 3.51 8.89
N ARG A 94 -11.07 4.13 10.01
CA ARG A 94 -10.14 4.93 10.83
C ARG A 94 -8.94 4.09 11.31
N ASN A 95 -9.20 2.92 11.88
CA ASN A 95 -8.13 2.05 12.39
C ASN A 95 -7.20 1.58 11.27
N PHE A 96 -7.76 1.30 10.09
CA PHE A 96 -7.00 0.99 8.89
C PHE A 96 -6.06 2.13 8.48
N LEU A 97 -6.58 3.37 8.40
CA LEU A 97 -5.76 4.55 8.03
C LEU A 97 -4.66 4.83 9.06
N ILE A 98 -4.91 4.60 10.35
CA ILE A 98 -3.88 4.66 11.40
C ILE A 98 -2.78 3.64 11.13
N GLU A 99 -3.12 2.40 10.78
CA GLU A 99 -2.14 1.35 10.53
C GLU A 99 -1.33 1.61 9.26
N LEU A 100 -2.01 2.05 8.18
CA LEU A 100 -1.35 2.45 6.94
C LEU A 100 -0.36 3.59 7.18
N LYS A 101 -0.75 4.61 7.96
CA LYS A 101 0.13 5.73 8.35
C LYS A 101 1.37 5.23 9.08
N LYS A 102 1.20 4.42 10.13
CA LYS A 102 2.31 3.86 10.90
C LYS A 102 3.27 3.07 10.03
N PHE A 103 2.75 2.23 9.14
CA PHE A 103 3.60 1.42 8.28
C PHE A 103 4.39 2.27 7.28
N LYS A 104 3.76 3.29 6.68
CA LYS A 104 4.47 4.27 5.83
C LYS A 104 5.55 5.02 6.61
N GLU A 105 5.27 5.49 7.82
CA GLU A 105 6.26 6.14 8.70
C GLU A 105 7.43 5.22 9.05
N GLN A 106 7.16 3.94 9.34
CA GLN A 106 8.19 2.95 9.59
C GLN A 106 9.07 2.72 8.35
N CYS A 107 8.46 2.58 7.17
CA CYS A 107 9.17 2.40 5.91
C CYS A 107 10.10 3.58 5.59
N LEU A 108 9.71 4.80 5.93
CA LEU A 108 10.53 6.01 5.74
C LEU A 108 11.66 6.15 6.75
N THR A 109 11.46 5.64 7.96
CA THR A 109 12.45 5.77 9.03
C THR A 109 13.75 5.08 8.62
N LYS A 110 14.81 5.89 8.44
CA LYS A 110 16.14 5.43 8.03
C LYS A 110 16.14 4.60 6.72
N ASP A 111 15.25 4.93 5.79
CA ASP A 111 15.09 4.20 4.53
C ASP A 111 14.85 2.69 4.72
N TYR A 112 14.10 2.30 5.76
CA TYR A 112 13.82 0.88 6.06
C TYR A 112 13.22 0.13 4.85
N TYR A 113 12.42 0.79 4.02
CA TYR A 113 11.89 0.23 2.78
C TYR A 113 13.00 -0.27 1.83
N LYS A 114 14.12 0.45 1.71
CA LYS A 114 15.27 0.05 0.88
C LYS A 114 15.94 -1.21 1.43
N VAL A 115 16.01 -1.33 2.76
CA VAL A 115 16.56 -2.53 3.41
C VAL A 115 15.73 -3.76 3.07
N ILE A 116 14.40 -3.67 3.23
CA ILE A 116 13.49 -4.77 2.94
C ILE A 116 13.52 -5.15 1.45
N ILE A 117 13.46 -4.16 0.56
CA ILE A 117 13.54 -4.39 -0.89
C ILE A 117 14.89 -5.01 -1.27
N GLY A 118 15.99 -4.57 -0.66
CA GLY A 118 17.32 -5.14 -0.88
C GLY A 118 17.40 -6.62 -0.51
N GLN A 119 16.80 -6.99 0.63
CA GLN A 119 16.71 -8.39 1.06
C GLN A 119 15.87 -9.23 0.09
N ALA A 120 14.71 -8.71 -0.34
CA ALA A 120 13.86 -9.36 -1.32
C ALA A 120 14.58 -9.56 -2.65
N PHE A 121 15.21 -8.51 -3.18
CA PHE A 121 15.97 -8.55 -4.42
C PHE A 121 17.13 -9.57 -4.34
N THR A 122 17.85 -9.61 -3.21
CA THR A 122 18.93 -10.59 -2.99
C THR A 122 18.41 -12.03 -3.07
N ALA A 123 17.30 -12.33 -2.39
CA ALA A 123 16.70 -13.66 -2.40
C ALA A 123 16.16 -14.04 -3.79
N ILE A 124 15.45 -13.12 -4.45
CA ILE A 124 14.89 -13.33 -5.79
C ILE A 124 16.00 -13.53 -6.81
N LYS A 125 17.07 -12.74 -6.77
CA LYS A 125 18.23 -12.89 -7.67
C LYS A 125 18.94 -14.23 -7.49
N ALA A 126 19.00 -14.77 -6.28
CA ALA A 126 19.62 -16.06 -6.02
C ALA A 126 18.79 -17.25 -6.54
N ASN A 127 17.46 -17.14 -6.55
CA ASN A 127 16.57 -18.20 -7.05
C ASN A 127 15.30 -17.66 -7.74
N PRO A 128 15.42 -17.08 -8.96
CA PRO A 128 14.30 -16.35 -9.58
C PRO A 128 13.06 -17.22 -9.81
N LEU A 129 13.26 -18.49 -10.20
CA LEU A 129 12.17 -19.42 -10.50
C LEU A 129 11.27 -19.71 -9.30
N GLN A 130 11.83 -19.74 -8.09
CA GLN A 130 11.08 -19.97 -6.86
C GLN A 130 10.10 -18.84 -6.55
N TYR A 131 10.46 -17.60 -6.89
CA TYR A 131 9.75 -16.40 -6.48
C TYR A 131 8.91 -15.78 -7.59
N LYS A 132 8.78 -16.43 -8.75
CA LYS A 132 7.86 -15.98 -9.80
C LYS A 132 6.44 -15.90 -9.24
N ARG A 133 5.78 -14.75 -9.38
CA ARG A 133 4.39 -14.56 -8.94
C ARG A 133 3.43 -15.50 -9.67
N TRP A 134 3.71 -15.74 -10.95
CA TRP A 134 3.01 -16.70 -11.80
C TRP A 134 4.03 -17.48 -12.61
N THR A 135 3.74 -18.74 -12.93
CA THR A 135 4.64 -19.61 -13.71
C THR A 135 5.00 -19.04 -15.09
N THR A 136 4.09 -18.27 -15.68
CA THR A 136 4.24 -17.58 -16.98
C THR A 136 4.84 -16.18 -16.88
N SER A 137 5.08 -15.67 -15.67
CA SER A 137 5.63 -14.34 -15.50
C SER A 137 7.15 -14.35 -15.62
N ASP A 138 7.69 -13.42 -16.40
CA ASP A 138 9.14 -13.18 -16.43
C ASP A 138 9.54 -11.89 -15.70
N LEU A 139 8.55 -11.07 -15.32
CA LEU A 139 8.76 -9.76 -14.73
C LEU A 139 8.31 -9.65 -13.27
N TYR A 140 7.28 -10.39 -12.84
CA TYR A 140 6.68 -10.20 -11.52
C TYR A 140 7.16 -11.26 -10.54
N TYR A 141 7.79 -10.81 -9.46
CA TYR A 141 8.31 -11.66 -8.40
C TYR A 141 7.65 -11.30 -7.07
N LEU A 142 7.37 -12.31 -6.25
CA LEU A 142 6.66 -12.19 -4.98
C LEU A 142 7.42 -12.96 -3.88
N ILE A 143 7.68 -12.29 -2.77
CA ILE A 143 8.30 -12.90 -1.58
C ILE A 143 7.71 -12.26 -0.32
N THR A 144 7.56 -13.04 0.76
CA THR A 144 7.17 -12.50 2.07
C THR A 144 8.38 -12.51 3.00
N LEU A 145 8.72 -11.33 3.53
CA LEU A 145 9.79 -11.15 4.53
C LEU A 145 9.23 -10.38 5.72
N ASN A 146 9.47 -10.85 6.95
CA ASN A 146 9.01 -10.18 8.18
C ASN A 146 7.51 -9.83 8.16
N ASN A 147 6.66 -10.74 7.67
CA ASN A 147 5.22 -10.53 7.48
C ASN A 147 4.83 -9.40 6.50
N ILE A 148 5.77 -8.97 5.66
CA ILE A 148 5.54 -8.00 4.58
C ILE A 148 5.63 -8.75 3.25
N THR A 149 4.54 -8.72 2.49
CA THR A 149 4.50 -9.26 1.13
C THR A 149 5.11 -8.25 0.16
N ILE A 150 6.18 -8.65 -0.50
CA ILE A 150 6.99 -7.78 -1.36
C ILE A 150 6.82 -8.24 -2.81
N THR A 151 6.35 -7.34 -3.66
CA THR A 151 6.32 -7.55 -5.12
C THR A 151 7.44 -6.74 -5.75
N LEU A 152 8.32 -7.39 -6.51
CA LEU A 152 9.30 -6.70 -7.35
C LEU A 152 8.96 -6.95 -8.82
N VAL A 153 8.90 -5.88 -9.60
CA VAL A 153 8.87 -5.95 -11.07
C VAL A 153 10.31 -5.83 -11.56
N LEU A 154 10.87 -6.92 -12.07
CA LEU A 154 12.27 -7.03 -12.47
C LEU A 154 12.39 -7.34 -13.96
N GLU A 155 13.10 -6.50 -14.69
CA GLU A 155 13.51 -6.79 -16.08
C GLU A 155 14.72 -7.74 -16.09
N PRO A 156 15.00 -8.46 -17.19
CA PRO A 156 16.15 -9.37 -17.27
C PRO A 156 17.48 -8.73 -16.86
N ASP A 157 17.73 -7.49 -17.27
CA ASP A 157 18.96 -6.75 -16.97
C ASP A 157 19.10 -6.40 -15.47
N ASP A 158 18.01 -6.44 -14.71
CA ASP A 158 18.05 -6.18 -13.26
C ASP A 158 18.84 -7.26 -12.53
N PHE A 159 18.85 -8.49 -13.05
CA PHE A 159 19.60 -9.59 -12.48
C PHE A 159 21.12 -9.40 -12.61
N ASP A 160 21.60 -8.44 -13.40
CA ASP A 160 23.03 -8.09 -13.47
C ASP A 160 23.42 -7.04 -12.42
N LEU A 161 22.46 -6.30 -11.85
CA LEU A 161 22.72 -5.26 -10.86
C LEU A 161 23.17 -5.86 -9.52
N SER A 162 24.16 -5.25 -8.87
CA SER A 162 24.38 -5.46 -7.44
C SER A 162 23.19 -4.95 -6.63
N VAL A 163 23.01 -5.45 -5.41
CA VAL A 163 21.95 -5.01 -4.50
C VAL A 163 22.00 -3.48 -4.28
N GLY A 164 23.20 -2.93 -4.10
CA GLY A 164 23.39 -1.49 -3.94
C GLY A 164 22.94 -0.70 -5.18
N GLN A 165 23.32 -1.14 -6.38
CA GLN A 165 22.90 -0.50 -7.63
C GLN A 165 21.38 -0.53 -7.81
N TYR A 166 20.74 -1.67 -7.52
CA TYR A 166 19.29 -1.80 -7.57
C TYR A 166 18.61 -0.81 -6.62
N ILE A 167 19.04 -0.78 -5.36
CA ILE A 167 18.46 0.08 -4.32
C ILE A 167 18.59 1.57 -4.68
N THR A 168 19.70 1.99 -5.30
CA THR A 168 19.91 3.39 -5.67
C THR A 168 18.95 3.90 -6.75
N GLN A 169 18.30 3.00 -7.49
CA GLN A 169 17.29 3.34 -8.51
C GLN A 169 15.87 3.51 -7.93
N LEU A 170 15.67 3.21 -6.64
CA LEU A 170 14.38 3.32 -5.98
C LEU A 170 14.05 4.80 -5.67
N ALA A 171 13.07 5.33 -6.39
CA ALA A 171 12.46 6.63 -6.15
C ALA A 171 11.22 6.50 -5.24
N ARG A 172 10.98 7.54 -4.44
CA ARG A 172 9.85 7.59 -3.50
C ARG A 172 8.63 8.23 -4.17
N SER A 173 7.47 7.58 -4.10
CA SER A 173 6.14 8.23 -4.22
C SER A 173 5.14 7.59 -3.26
N PHE A 174 5.13 8.06 -2.01
CA PHE A 174 4.08 7.82 -1.01
C PHE A 174 4.25 8.78 0.17
#